data_AF-W2LPI6-F1
#
_entry.id   AF-W2LPI6-F1
#
_cell.length_a   1.000
_cell.length_b   1.000
_cell.length_c   1.000
_cell.angle_alpha   90.00
_cell.angle_beta   90.00
_cell.angle_gamma   90.00
#
_symmetry.space_group_name_H-M   'P 1'
#
loop_
_entity.id
_entity.type
_entity.pdbx_description
1 polymer ?
#
loop_
_entity_poly.entity_id
_entity_poly.type
_entity_poly.pdbx_seq_one_letter_code
_entity_poly.pdbx_strand_id
1 'polypeptide(L)'
;MKYLHSWVNHSENFVDPNTGTHTNTIEGLWETRIKRHIKAMRGMGIDRLGAYLDEYMRRSWIFPAKPTSGQFMAGVVVAILRIQ
;
A
#
# COMPACT_ATOMS: atom_id res chain seq x y z
N MET A 1 5.52 0.24 -18.84
CA MET A 1 4.37 -0.51 -18.30
C MET A 1 3.10 0.07 -18.90
N LYS A 2 2.14 -0.74 -19.35
CA LYS A 2 0.80 -0.27 -19.72
C LYS A 2 -0.04 -0.22 -18.44
N TYR A 3 -0.59 0.93 -18.10
CA TYR A 3 -1.52 1.06 -16.98
C TYR A 3 -2.86 0.41 -17.36
N LEU A 4 -3.27 -0.62 -16.62
CA LEU A 4 -4.57 -1.25 -16.77
C LEU A 4 -5.51 -0.66 -15.74
N HIS A 5 -6.55 0.02 -16.21
CA HIS A 5 -7.57 0.60 -15.35
C HIS A 5 -8.69 -0.42 -15.10
N SER A 6 -8.82 -0.88 -13.86
CA SER A 6 -9.94 -1.72 -13.42
C SER A 6 -10.96 -0.90 -12.65
N TRP A 7 -12.24 -1.26 -12.75
CA TRP A 7 -13.35 -0.60 -12.07
C TRP A 7 -14.38 -1.63 -11.61
N VAL A 8 -15.24 -1.23 -10.66
CA VAL A 8 -16.33 -2.05 -10.12
C VAL A 8 -17.58 -1.17 -10.06
N ASN A 9 -18.74 -1.71 -10.42
CA ASN A 9 -20.02 -1.06 -10.18
C ASN A 9 -20.51 -1.41 -8.76
N HIS A 10 -20.30 -0.52 -7.79
CA HIS A 10 -20.68 -0.73 -6.39
C HIS A 10 -22.19 -0.81 -6.12
N SER A 11 -23.04 -0.44 -7.09
CA SER A 11 -24.49 -0.68 -6.99
C SER A 11 -24.85 -2.15 -7.24
N GLU A 12 -23.97 -2.89 -7.92
CA GLU A 12 -24.22 -4.28 -8.33
C GLU A 12 -23.29 -5.27 -7.62
N ASN A 13 -22.01 -4.92 -7.47
CA ASN A 13 -20.98 -5.82 -6.96
C ASN A 13 -19.95 -5.07 -6.10
N PHE A 14 -19.41 -5.72 -5.06
CA PHE A 14 -18.29 -5.20 -4.26
C PHE A 14 -16.91 -5.69 -4.75
N VAL A 15 -16.92 -6.71 -5.61
CA VAL A 15 -15.76 -7.34 -6.24
C VAL A 15 -16.12 -7.52 -7.69
N ASP A 16 -15.25 -7.13 -8.62
CA ASP A 16 -15.52 -7.38 -10.04
C ASP A 16 -15.61 -8.91 -10.27
N PRO A 17 -16.77 -9.45 -10.74
CA PRO A 17 -16.92 -10.88 -10.94
C PRO A 17 -16.05 -11.45 -12.06
N ASN A 18 -15.59 -10.62 -13.01
CA ASN A 18 -14.77 -11.06 -14.13
C ASN A 18 -13.29 -11.03 -13.79
N THR A 19 -12.83 -9.97 -13.13
CA THR A 19 -11.40 -9.76 -12.85
C THR A 19 -10.99 -10.09 -11.41
N GLY A 20 -11.96 -10.26 -10.50
CA GLY A 20 -11.70 -10.41 -9.06
C GLY A 20 -11.17 -9.13 -8.40
N THR A 21 -11.29 -7.98 -9.05
CA THR A 21 -10.73 -6.72 -8.52
C THR A 21 -11.48 -6.27 -7.27
N HIS A 22 -10.74 -6.06 -6.18
CA HIS A 22 -11.24 -5.51 -4.91
C HIS A 22 -10.89 -4.02 -4.76
N THR A 23 -11.64 -3.14 -5.44
CA THR A 23 -11.41 -1.68 -5.38
C THR A 23 -11.54 -1.13 -3.95
N ASN A 24 -12.47 -1.66 -3.15
CA ASN A 24 -12.66 -1.28 -1.75
C ASN A 24 -11.41 -1.45 -0.88
N THR A 25 -10.61 -2.49 -1.12
CA THR A 25 -9.37 -2.70 -0.35
C THR A 25 -8.35 -1.61 -0.67
N ILE A 26 -8.25 -1.21 -1.94
CA ILE A 26 -7.35 -0.14 -2.40
C ILE A 26 -7.79 1.19 -1.80
N GLU A 27 -9.09 1.51 -1.88
CA GLU A 27 -9.68 2.74 -1.32
C GLU A 27 -9.51 2.80 0.21
N GLY A 28 -9.80 1.70 0.90
CA GLY A 28 -9.65 1.60 2.35
C GLY A 28 -8.19 1.77 2.80
N LEU A 29 -7.23 1.20 2.07
CA LEU A 29 -5.80 1.38 2.33
C LEU A 29 -5.38 2.84 2.11
N TRP A 30 -5.82 3.45 1.01
CA TRP A 30 -5.56 4.85 0.70
C TRP A 30 -6.04 5.80 1.81
N GLU A 31 -7.29 5.63 2.27
CA GLU A 31 -7.88 6.47 3.31
C GLU A 31 -7.22 6.24 4.68
N THR A 32 -7.08 4.98 5.10
CA THR A 32 -6.68 4.65 6.48
C THR A 32 -5.18 4.72 6.72
N ARG A 33 -4.35 4.44 5.71
CA ARG A 33 -2.90 4.33 5.86
C ARG A 33 -2.17 5.51 5.23
N ILE A 34 -2.58 5.94 4.04
CA ILE A 34 -1.86 6.97 3.30
C ILE A 34 -2.34 8.36 3.69
N LYS A 35 -3.60 8.71 3.41
CA LYS A 35 -4.16 10.04 3.69
C LYS A 35 -4.05 10.42 5.16
N ARG A 36 -4.37 9.48 6.07
CA ARG A 36 -4.27 9.71 7.51
C ARG A 36 -2.84 10.07 7.93
N HIS A 37 -1.83 9.39 7.39
CA HIS A 37 -0.43 9.68 7.68
C HIS A 37 -0.02 11.05 7.13
N ILE A 38 -0.36 11.35 5.87
CA ILE A 38 -0.09 12.66 5.26
C ILE A 38 -0.73 13.80 6.06
N LYS A 39 -1.98 13.62 6.51
CA LYS A 39 -2.69 14.61 7.32
C LYS A 39 -2.03 14.81 8.70
N ALA A 40 -1.57 13.74 9.33
CA ALA A 40 -0.83 13.83 10.60
C ALA A 40 0.48 14.62 10.45
N MET A 41 1.12 14.55 9.28
CA MET A 41 2.31 15.31 8.91
C MET A 41 2.02 16.77 8.47
N ARG A 42 0.75 17.22 8.53
CA ARG A 42 0.26 18.52 8.04
C ARG A 42 0.40 18.72 6.52
N GLY A 43 0.28 17.62 5.77
CA GLY A 43 0.40 17.61 4.32
C GLY A 43 1.73 17.03 3.84
N MET A 44 1.83 16.86 2.53
CA MET A 44 3.03 16.35 1.84
C MET A 44 3.05 16.96 0.44
N GLY A 45 4.23 17.39 -0.01
CA GLY A 45 4.41 17.80 -1.39
C GLY A 45 4.21 16.63 -2.36
N ILE A 46 3.60 16.90 -3.51
CA ILE A 46 3.32 15.87 -4.53
C ILE A 46 4.61 15.22 -5.05
N ASP A 47 5.71 15.97 -5.05
CA ASP A 47 7.07 15.51 -5.37
C ASP A 47 7.55 14.38 -4.44
N ARG A 48 7.08 14.35 -3.19
CA ARG A 48 7.45 13.32 -2.19
C ARG A 48 6.45 12.18 -2.08
N LEU A 49 5.23 12.38 -2.56
CA LEU A 49 4.15 11.39 -2.46
C LEU A 49 4.52 10.07 -3.14
N GLY A 50 5.13 10.13 -4.32
CA GLY A 50 5.58 8.93 -5.04
C GLY A 50 6.58 8.11 -4.23
N ALA A 51 7.65 8.75 -3.76
CA ALA A 51 8.67 8.08 -2.94
C ALA A 51 8.11 7.51 -1.63
N TYR A 52 7.18 8.22 -0.99
CA TYR A 52 6.51 7.72 0.22
C TYR A 52 5.65 6.49 -0.08
N LEU A 53 4.88 6.49 -1.18
CA LEU A 53 4.08 5.33 -1.58
C LEU A 53 4.95 4.13 -1.89
N ASP A 54 6.07 4.31 -2.59
CA ASP A 54 7.02 3.25 -2.88
C ASP A 54 7.62 2.65 -1.60
N GLU A 55 8.02 3.51 -0.65
CA GLU A 55 8.51 3.07 0.66
C GLU A 55 7.44 2.32 1.45
N TYR A 56 6.22 2.86 1.48
CA TYR A 56 5.09 2.25 2.17
C TYR A 56 4.77 0.85 1.61
N MET A 57 4.66 0.74 0.28
CA MET A 57 4.39 -0.53 -0.40
C MET A 57 5.48 -1.54 -0.11
N ARG A 58 6.75 -1.15 -0.26
CA ARG A 58 7.91 -2.00 0.05
C ARG A 58 7.85 -2.52 1.48
N ARG A 59 7.59 -1.63 2.46
CA ARG A 59 7.50 -2.02 3.87
C ARG A 59 6.33 -2.96 4.11
N SER A 60 5.17 -2.71 3.50
CA SER A 60 3.98 -3.55 3.66
C SER A 60 4.15 -4.99 3.16
N TRP A 61 5.05 -5.21 2.19
CA TRP A 61 5.34 -6.54 1.66
C TRP A 61 6.34 -7.33 2.49
N ILE A 62 7.13 -6.66 3.32
CA ILE A 62 8.23 -7.27 4.08
C ILE A 62 7.88 -7.38 5.57
N PHE A 63 7.17 -6.39 6.11
CA PHE A 63 6.88 -6.28 7.53
C PHE A 63 5.38 -6.42 7.82
N PRO A 64 5.00 -7.17 8.87
CA PRO A 64 3.64 -7.13 9.38
C PRO A 64 3.33 -5.75 9.99
N ALA A 65 2.05 -5.40 10.12
CA ALA A 65 1.63 -4.06 10.55
C ALA A 65 2.13 -3.63 11.96
N LYS A 66 2.45 -4.59 12.82
CA LYS A 66 3.02 -4.39 14.16
C LYS A 66 4.06 -5.48 14.41
N PRO A 67 5.28 -5.34 13.86
CA PRO A 67 6.30 -6.36 14.01
C PRO A 67 6.83 -6.37 15.44
N THR A 68 7.08 -7.55 16.00
CA THR A 68 7.94 -7.68 17.17
C THR A 68 9.38 -7.31 16.79
N SER A 69 10.25 -7.04 17.78
CA SER A 69 11.66 -6.75 17.51
C SER A 69 12.33 -7.86 16.68
N GLY A 70 12.01 -9.13 16.94
CA GLY A 70 12.52 -10.26 16.17
C GLY A 70 12.03 -10.26 14.71
N GLN A 71 10.74 -9.98 14.48
CA GLN A 71 10.18 -9.87 13.14
C GLN A 71 10.73 -8.67 12.37
N PHE A 72 10.99 -7.56 13.06
CA PHE A 72 11.63 -6.39 12.48
C PHE A 72 13.05 -6.72 12.01
N MET A 73 13.87 -7.34 12.87
CA MET A 73 15.24 -7.72 12.49
C MET A 73 15.25 -8.72 11.33
N ALA A 74 14.37 -9.73 11.36
CA ALA A 74 14.23 -10.67 10.24
C ALA A 74 13.80 -9.98 8.94
N GLY A 75 12.82 -9.06 9.01
CA GLY A 75 12.38 -8.29 7.86
C GLY A 75 13.46 -7.38 7.29
N VAL A 76 14.33 -6.80 8.12
CA VAL A 76 15.50 -6.02 7.66
C VAL A 76 16.47 -6.90 6.86
N VAL A 77 16.78 -8.12 7.34
CA VAL A 77 17.62 -9.07 6.61
C VAL A 77 17.00 -9.41 5.25
N VAL A 78 15.69 -9.70 5.20
CA VAL A 78 14.97 -9.98 3.95
C VAL A 78 15.00 -8.78 3.01
N ALA A 79 14.83 -7.55 3.53
CA ALA A 79 14.89 -6.34 2.73
C ALA A 79 16.26 -6.15 2.09
N ILE A 80 17.36 -6.39 2.82
CA ILE A 80 18.73 -6.30 2.32
C ILE A 80 18.99 -7.35 1.23
N LEU A 81 18.57 -8.60 1.46
CA LEU A 81 18.78 -9.69 0.51
C LEU A 81 18.01 -9.50 -0.82
N ARG A 82 16.91 -8.74 -0.82
CA ARG A 82 16.11 -8.43 -2.01
C ARG A 82 16.57 -7.18 -2.78
N ILE A 83 17.64 -6.51 -2.32
CA ILE A 83 18.22 -5.34 -2.99
C ILE A 83 19.36 -5.73 -3.96
N GLN A 84 19.84 -6.99 -3.91
CA GLN A 84 20.84 -7.52 -4.85
C GLN A 84 20.18 -8.11 -6.11
#